data_AF-A0A9W4XIJ9-F1
#
_entry.id   AF-A0A9W4XIJ9-F1
#
_cell.length_a   1.000
_cell.length_b   1.000
_cell.length_c   1.000
_cell.angle_alpha   90.00
_cell.angle_beta   90.00
_cell.angle_gamma   90.00
#
_symmetry.space_group_name_H-M   'P 1'
#
loop_
_entity.id
_entity.type
_entity.pdbx_description
1 polymer ?
#
loop_
_entity_poly.entity_id
_entity_poly.type
_entity_poly.pdbx_seq_one_letter_code
_entity_poly.pdbx_strand_id
1 'polypeptide(L)'
;MAETISQSEAARRAGVSRTNIQKQLKVGRIQSAGKNKVDLASFNTWLASKQDIDQNTELSQTGIIPYDPSLPVFKNLQDAELYKTSYEARLKQLDYDLKSGAVVRIEDVVDALSSQLSAIRTRLLAIPAEMAPQIFNCKTVAETQGKMHQLMVRALEELSEDERWIQHLQERENSFLENTSESTTA
;
A
#
# COMPACT_ATOMS: atom_id res chain seq x y z
N MET A 1 46.82 41.38 15.17
CA MET A 1 45.98 42.57 14.92
C MET A 1 44.59 42.06 14.56
N ALA A 2 43.57 42.29 15.38
CA ALA A 2 42.23 41.79 15.09
C ALA A 2 41.58 42.71 14.04
N GLU A 3 41.37 42.20 12.82
CA GLU A 3 40.61 42.91 11.80
C GLU A 3 39.14 42.98 12.23
N THR A 4 38.61 44.20 12.33
CA THR A 4 37.23 44.44 12.78
C THR A 4 36.47 45.20 11.70
N ILE A 5 35.23 44.77 11.44
CA ILE A 5 34.33 45.38 10.45
C ILE A 5 33.12 46.00 11.14
N SER A 6 32.55 47.06 10.56
CA SER A 6 31.33 47.67 11.09
C SER A 6 30.11 46.76 10.86
N GLN A 7 29.16 46.73 11.80
CA GLN A 7 27.92 45.96 11.66
C GLN A 7 27.13 46.30 10.38
N SER A 8 27.16 47.55 9.94
CA SER A 8 26.47 47.98 8.72
C SER A 8 27.14 47.46 7.45
N GLU A 9 28.46 47.29 7.50
CA GLU A 9 29.25 46.79 6.38
C GLU A 9 29.19 45.26 6.32
N ALA A 10 29.22 44.59 7.48
CA ALA A 10 28.91 43.16 7.62
C ALA A 10 27.51 42.83 7.09
N ALA A 11 26.51 43.65 7.41
CA ALA A 11 25.14 43.49 6.90
C ALA A 11 25.07 43.57 5.36
N ARG A 12 25.76 44.56 4.76
CA ARG A 12 25.85 44.70 3.29
C ARG A 12 26.56 43.51 2.65
N ARG A 13 27.66 43.04 3.24
CA ARG A 13 28.48 41.94 2.69
C ARG A 13 27.78 40.58 2.77
N ALA A 14 26.92 40.37 3.76
CA ALA A 14 26.13 39.15 3.91
C ALA A 14 24.73 39.22 3.27
N GLY A 15 24.35 40.37 2.67
CA GLY A 15 23.03 40.56 2.07
C GLY A 15 21.87 40.50 3.08
N VAL A 16 22.13 40.77 4.37
CA VAL A 16 21.13 40.69 5.44
C VAL A 16 20.93 42.04 6.12
N SER A 17 19.79 42.20 6.81
CA SER A 17 19.52 43.42 7.58
C SER A 17 20.44 43.54 8.80
N ARG A 18 20.72 44.78 9.22
CA ARG A 18 21.53 45.09 10.42
C ARG A 18 20.95 44.45 11.69
N THR A 19 19.63 44.35 11.79
CA THR A 19 18.93 43.69 12.90
C THR A 19 19.22 42.20 12.97
N ASN A 20 19.41 41.53 11.81
CA ASN A 20 19.79 40.13 11.77
C ASN A 20 21.22 39.92 12.30
N ILE A 21 22.18 40.77 11.89
CA ILE A 21 23.55 40.75 12.44
C ILE A 21 23.53 40.95 13.97
N GLN A 22 22.71 41.86 14.49
CA GLN A 22 22.53 42.03 15.94
C GLN A 22 21.93 40.80 16.63
N LYS A 23 21.00 40.09 15.98
CA LYS A 23 20.47 38.82 16.48
C LYS A 23 21.57 37.77 16.57
N GLN A 24 22.43 37.64 15.56
CA GLN A 24 23.52 36.66 15.58
C GLN A 24 24.61 36.99 16.61
N LEU A 25 24.86 38.29 16.87
CA LEU A 25 25.71 38.73 17.97
C LEU A 25 25.09 38.38 19.33
N LYS A 26 23.77 38.52 19.51
CA LYS A 26 23.08 38.13 20.75
C LYS A 26 23.09 36.61 20.99
N VAL A 27 22.96 35.83 19.92
CA VAL A 27 23.01 34.36 19.97
C VAL A 27 24.46 33.86 20.16
N GLY A 28 25.46 34.73 20.01
CA GLY A 28 26.88 34.40 20.22
C GLY A 28 27.53 33.68 19.03
N ARG A 29 26.86 33.60 17.87
CA ARG A 29 27.41 33.00 16.65
C ARG A 29 28.47 33.87 15.97
N ILE A 30 28.43 35.16 16.23
CA ILE A 30 29.42 36.14 15.77
C ILE A 30 29.99 36.81 17.02
N GLN A 31 31.32 36.96 17.08
CA GLN A 31 31.95 37.63 18.21
C GLN A 31 31.92 39.16 18.04
N SER A 32 31.63 39.86 19.13
CA SER A 32 31.67 41.31 19.20
C SER A 32 33.10 41.76 19.47
N ALA A 33 33.67 42.58 18.58
CA ALA A 33 35.00 43.14 18.74
C ALA A 33 34.98 44.56 19.35
N GLY A 34 33.80 45.04 19.77
CA GLY A 34 33.62 46.34 20.43
C GLY A 34 32.30 47.03 20.07
N LYS A 35 32.15 48.30 20.46
CA LYS A 35 30.95 49.10 20.21
C LYS A 35 30.68 49.20 18.70
N ASN A 36 29.59 48.56 18.24
CA ASN A 36 29.16 48.48 16.83
C ASN A 36 30.14 47.82 15.85
N LYS A 37 31.10 47.02 16.35
CA LYS A 37 32.09 46.32 15.51
C LYS A 37 32.00 44.82 15.69
N VAL A 38 32.26 44.11 14.60
CA VAL A 38 32.22 42.66 14.49
C VAL A 38 33.62 42.15 14.19
N ASP A 39 34.00 41.05 14.82
CA ASP A 39 35.24 40.34 14.50
C ASP A 39 35.14 39.69 13.11
N LEU A 40 36.11 39.99 12.23
CA LEU A 40 36.07 39.56 10.83
C LEU A 40 36.21 38.04 10.69
N ALA A 41 37.03 37.41 11.54
CA ALA A 41 37.26 35.97 11.50
C ALA A 41 35.98 35.20 11.86
N SER A 42 35.34 35.58 12.97
CA SER A 42 34.06 35.00 13.40
C SER A 42 32.94 35.22 12.39
N PHE A 43 32.91 36.39 11.75
CA PHE A 43 31.92 36.72 10.71
C PHE A 43 32.10 35.89 9.44
N ASN A 44 33.34 35.68 8.98
CA ASN A 44 33.62 34.87 7.80
C ASN A 44 33.28 33.39 8.03
N THR A 45 33.55 32.86 9.24
CA THR A 45 33.14 31.50 9.62
C THR A 45 31.61 31.33 9.58
N TRP A 46 30.87 32.33 10.08
CA TRP A 46 29.40 32.34 10.00
C TRP A 46 28.89 32.46 8.55
N LEU A 47 29.54 33.28 7.73
CA LEU A 47 29.20 33.42 6.31
C LEU A 47 29.41 32.12 5.52
N ALA A 48 30.53 31.43 5.76
CA ALA A 48 30.80 30.12 5.16
C ALA A 48 29.74 29.09 5.57
N SER A 49 29.42 29.01 6.88
CA SER A 49 28.33 28.16 7.38
C SER A 49 26.97 28.49 6.77
N LYS A 50 26.71 29.75 6.40
CA LYS A 50 25.46 30.15 5.74
C LYS A 50 25.44 29.75 4.26
N GLN A 51 26.57 29.83 3.56
CA GLN A 51 26.67 29.35 2.17
C GLN A 51 26.46 27.84 2.08
N ASP A 52 26.91 27.07 3.07
CA ASP A 52 26.60 25.65 3.18
C ASP A 52 25.11 25.38 3.43
N ILE A 53 24.37 26.32 4.06
CA ILE A 53 22.93 26.19 4.30
C ILE A 53 22.12 26.46 3.02
N ASP A 54 22.52 27.42 2.18
CA ASP A 54 21.84 27.68 0.91
C ASP A 54 22.06 26.51 -0.10
N GLN A 55 23.21 25.83 -0.02
CA GLN A 55 23.45 24.55 -0.73
C GLN A 55 22.71 23.35 -0.07
N ASN A 56 22.35 23.44 1.22
CA ASN A 56 21.60 22.40 1.94
C ASN A 56 20.11 22.31 1.55
N THR A 57 19.60 23.14 0.64
CA THR A 57 18.32 22.85 -0.02
C THR A 57 18.40 21.53 -0.81
N GLU A 58 19.61 21.07 -1.16
CA GLU A 58 19.85 19.75 -1.75
C GLU A 58 20.03 18.62 -0.72
N LEU A 59 20.12 18.93 0.58
CA LEU A 59 20.47 17.98 1.66
C LEU A 59 19.29 17.62 2.58
N SER A 60 18.05 17.71 2.10
CA SER A 60 16.92 16.95 2.72
C SER A 60 17.11 15.42 2.63
N GLN A 61 18.21 14.97 2.04
CA GLN A 61 18.68 13.60 2.03
C GLN A 61 19.72 13.40 3.13
N THR A 62 19.33 13.11 4.36
CA THR A 62 20.06 12.18 5.25
C THR A 62 19.28 11.99 6.55
N GLY A 63 18.44 10.95 6.58
CA GLY A 63 17.71 10.58 7.79
C GLY A 63 16.61 9.53 7.63
N ILE A 64 16.89 8.46 6.87
CA ILE A 64 16.18 7.16 6.91
C ILE A 64 14.66 7.24 6.61
N ILE A 65 14.32 7.58 5.38
CA ILE A 65 13.08 7.06 4.77
C ILE A 65 13.55 6.34 3.51
N PRO A 66 13.23 5.04 3.31
CA PRO A 66 13.42 4.39 2.02
C PRO A 66 12.76 5.25 0.96
N TYR A 67 13.57 5.86 0.09
CA TYR A 67 13.06 6.65 -1.02
C TYR A 67 12.50 5.66 -2.05
N ASP A 68 11.19 5.44 -1.99
CA ASP A 68 10.45 4.79 -3.05
C ASP A 68 10.08 5.86 -4.10
N PRO A 69 10.67 5.82 -5.31
CA PRO A 69 10.41 6.80 -6.37
C PRO A 69 8.94 6.79 -6.86
N SER A 70 8.13 5.81 -6.48
CA SER A 70 6.70 5.76 -6.79
C SER A 70 5.83 6.62 -5.86
N LEU A 71 6.38 7.10 -4.73
CA LEU A 71 5.62 7.88 -3.75
C LEU A 71 5.63 9.38 -4.08
N PRO A 72 4.47 10.06 -3.98
CA PRO A 72 4.39 11.49 -4.24
C PRO A 72 5.10 12.31 -3.14
N VAL A 73 5.94 13.24 -3.57
CA VAL A 73 6.59 14.22 -2.69
C VAL A 73 5.75 15.50 -2.66
N PHE A 74 5.29 15.89 -1.47
CA PHE A 74 4.44 17.05 -1.27
C PHE A 74 5.27 18.29 -0.93
N LYS A 75 4.88 19.44 -1.51
CA LYS A 75 5.52 20.74 -1.25
C LYS A 75 5.01 21.40 0.03
N ASN A 76 3.74 21.15 0.39
CA ASN A 76 3.08 21.71 1.55
C ASN A 76 2.57 20.62 2.48
N LEU A 77 2.50 20.94 3.78
CA LEU A 77 1.96 20.04 4.82
C LEU A 77 0.48 19.72 4.57
N GLN A 78 -0.33 20.73 4.23
CA GLN A 78 -1.77 20.58 3.98
C GLN A 78 -2.06 19.59 2.85
N ASP A 79 -1.27 19.63 1.78
CA ASP A 79 -1.42 18.72 0.64
C ASP A 79 -1.10 17.27 1.05
N ALA A 80 -0.10 17.08 1.91
CA ALA A 80 0.26 15.76 2.44
C ALA A 80 -0.83 15.20 3.38
N GLU A 81 -1.42 16.04 4.23
CA GLU A 81 -2.53 15.65 5.12
C GLU A 81 -3.79 15.31 4.32
N LEU A 82 -4.12 16.09 3.30
CA LEU A 82 -5.25 15.81 2.41
C LEU A 82 -5.05 14.49 1.68
N TYR A 83 -3.84 14.25 1.14
CA TYR A 83 -3.52 12.98 0.51
C TYR A 83 -3.68 11.83 1.51
N LYS A 84 -3.06 11.91 2.69
CA LYS A 84 -3.16 10.88 3.72
C LYS A 84 -4.62 10.56 4.08
N THR A 85 -5.41 11.58 4.39
CA THR A 85 -6.83 11.42 4.78
C THR A 85 -7.67 10.84 3.65
N SER A 86 -7.43 11.24 2.40
CA SER A 86 -8.13 10.70 1.24
C SER A 86 -7.84 9.21 1.02
N TYR A 87 -6.58 8.78 1.20
CA TYR A 87 -6.21 7.37 1.08
C TYR A 87 -6.73 6.54 2.25
N GLU A 88 -6.70 7.07 3.47
CA GLU A 88 -7.32 6.43 4.63
C GLU A 88 -8.83 6.26 4.45
N ALA A 89 -9.51 7.24 3.88
CA ALA A 89 -10.94 7.14 3.57
C ALA A 89 -11.21 6.05 2.53
N ARG A 90 -10.40 5.97 1.47
CA ARG A 90 -10.51 4.91 0.44
C ARG A 90 -10.23 3.52 1.00
N LEU A 91 -9.22 3.38 1.86
CA LEU A 91 -8.91 2.10 2.50
C LEU A 91 -10.09 1.63 3.36
N LYS A 92 -10.65 2.53 4.18
CA LYS A 92 -11.86 2.22 4.97
C LYS A 92 -13.06 1.86 4.10
N GLN A 93 -13.21 2.52 2.95
CA GLN A 93 -14.25 2.18 1.99
C GLN A 93 -14.04 0.76 1.43
N LEU A 94 -12.82 0.41 1.02
CA LEU A 94 -12.52 -0.95 0.55
C LEU A 94 -12.74 -2.00 1.64
N ASP A 95 -12.39 -1.71 2.89
CA ASP A 95 -12.67 -2.60 4.02
C ASP A 95 -14.18 -2.77 4.24
N TYR A 96 -14.95 -1.70 4.08
CA TYR A 96 -16.40 -1.75 4.14
C TYR A 96 -16.99 -2.56 2.98
N ASP A 97 -16.50 -2.34 1.76
CA ASP A 97 -16.95 -3.02 0.55
C ASP A 97 -16.62 -4.53 0.61
N LEU A 98 -15.50 -4.89 1.21
CA LEU A 98 -15.12 -6.28 1.48
C LEU A 98 -16.03 -6.89 2.57
N LYS A 99 -16.21 -6.20 3.70
CA LYS A 99 -17.05 -6.69 4.81
C LYS A 99 -18.53 -6.77 4.46
N SER A 100 -19.01 -5.90 3.57
CA SER A 100 -20.39 -5.92 3.06
C SER A 100 -20.60 -6.98 1.96
N GLY A 101 -19.52 -7.64 1.51
CA GLY A 101 -19.56 -8.64 0.45
C GLY A 101 -19.75 -8.06 -0.96
N ALA A 102 -19.67 -6.73 -1.12
CA ALA A 102 -19.75 -6.08 -2.42
C ALA A 102 -18.50 -6.36 -3.29
N VAL A 103 -17.34 -6.57 -2.65
CA VAL A 103 -16.07 -6.88 -3.31
C VAL A 103 -15.44 -8.12 -2.68
N VAL A 104 -14.95 -9.02 -3.52
CA VAL A 104 -14.24 -10.24 -3.11
C VAL A 104 -12.87 -10.24 -3.77
N ARG A 105 -11.85 -10.78 -3.09
CA ARG A 105 -10.51 -10.94 -3.66
C ARG A 105 -10.55 -11.94 -4.80
N ILE A 106 -9.82 -11.64 -5.87
CA ILE A 106 -9.80 -12.47 -7.09
C ILE A 106 -9.23 -13.86 -6.76
N GLU A 107 -8.24 -13.92 -5.88
CA GLU A 107 -7.60 -15.15 -5.43
C GLU A 107 -8.62 -16.10 -4.80
N ASP A 108 -9.51 -15.57 -3.95
CA ASP A 108 -10.56 -16.36 -3.28
C ASP A 108 -11.55 -16.93 -4.30
N VAL A 109 -11.91 -16.16 -5.34
CA VAL A 109 -12.80 -16.60 -6.42
C VAL A 109 -12.15 -17.67 -7.28
N VAL A 110 -10.87 -17.49 -7.62
CA VAL A 110 -10.12 -18.45 -8.44
C VAL A 110 -9.96 -19.78 -7.70
N ASP A 111 -9.67 -19.75 -6.40
CA ASP A 111 -9.56 -20.96 -5.58
C ASP A 111 -10.88 -21.73 -5.55
N ALA A 112 -12.00 -21.04 -5.25
CA ALA A 112 -13.32 -21.65 -5.22
C ALA A 112 -13.70 -22.25 -6.58
N LEU A 113 -13.48 -21.51 -7.67
CA LEU A 113 -13.78 -21.97 -9.02
C LEU A 113 -12.88 -23.14 -9.45
N SER A 114 -11.60 -23.12 -9.08
CA SER A 114 -10.65 -24.19 -9.43
C SER A 114 -11.02 -25.52 -8.79
N SER A 115 -11.53 -25.47 -7.56
CA SER A 115 -12.06 -26.64 -6.83
C SER A 115 -13.29 -27.21 -7.55
N GLN A 116 -14.24 -26.35 -7.91
CA GLN A 116 -15.46 -26.74 -8.64
C GLN A 116 -15.13 -27.37 -10.00
N LEU A 117 -14.28 -26.73 -10.80
CA LEU A 117 -13.87 -27.25 -12.10
C LEU A 117 -13.15 -28.59 -11.98
N SER A 118 -12.38 -28.80 -10.92
CA SER A 118 -11.70 -30.07 -10.66
C SER A 118 -12.70 -31.19 -10.33
N ALA A 119 -13.73 -30.91 -9.54
CA ALA A 119 -14.81 -31.85 -9.23
C ALA A 119 -15.61 -32.21 -10.49
N ILE A 120 -16.04 -31.19 -11.26
CA ILE A 120 -16.74 -31.37 -12.55
C ILE A 120 -15.91 -32.23 -13.50
N ARG A 121 -14.62 -31.89 -13.68
CA ARG A 121 -13.71 -32.67 -14.53
C ARG A 121 -13.65 -34.13 -14.10
N THR A 122 -13.52 -34.38 -12.81
CA THR A 122 -13.41 -35.74 -12.26
C THR A 122 -14.69 -36.54 -12.53
N ARG A 123 -15.86 -35.95 -12.31
CA ARG A 123 -17.15 -36.61 -12.60
C ARG A 123 -17.34 -36.86 -14.09
N LEU A 124 -17.06 -35.88 -14.95
CA LEU A 124 -17.18 -36.01 -16.40
C LEU A 124 -16.29 -37.14 -16.95
N LEU A 125 -15.08 -37.30 -16.42
CA LEU A 125 -14.18 -38.39 -16.81
C LEU A 125 -14.61 -39.76 -16.28
N ALA A 126 -15.39 -39.81 -15.19
CA ALA A 126 -15.94 -41.06 -14.66
C ALA A 126 -17.13 -41.59 -15.46
N ILE A 127 -17.89 -40.71 -16.12
CA ILE A 127 -19.10 -41.07 -16.87
C ILE A 127 -18.86 -42.19 -17.89
N PRO A 128 -17.85 -42.14 -18.79
CA PRO A 128 -17.63 -43.22 -19.75
C PRO A 128 -17.35 -44.58 -19.10
N ALA A 129 -16.64 -44.59 -17.97
CA ALA A 129 -16.32 -45.82 -17.25
C ALA A 129 -17.57 -46.48 -16.63
N GLU A 130 -18.50 -45.68 -16.11
CA GLU A 130 -19.80 -46.15 -15.60
C GLU A 130 -20.77 -46.59 -16.71
N MET A 131 -20.71 -45.90 -17.86
CA MET A 131 -21.56 -46.18 -19.02
C MET A 131 -21.14 -47.44 -19.76
N ALA A 132 -19.84 -47.72 -19.88
CA ALA A 132 -19.31 -48.84 -20.67
C ALA A 132 -20.01 -50.19 -20.39
N PRO A 133 -20.16 -50.67 -19.14
CA PRO A 133 -20.86 -51.93 -18.87
C PRO A 133 -22.36 -51.87 -19.16
N GLN A 134 -22.99 -50.70 -19.01
CA GLN A 134 -24.43 -50.54 -19.20
C GLN A 134 -24.81 -50.51 -20.68
N ILE A 135 -23.97 -49.89 -21.52
CA ILE A 135 -24.11 -49.83 -22.97
C ILE A 135 -23.83 -51.20 -23.59
N PHE A 136 -22.86 -51.96 -23.05
CA PHE A 136 -22.55 -53.30 -23.56
C PHE A 136 -23.75 -54.25 -23.57
N ASN A 137 -24.69 -54.06 -22.64
CA ASN A 137 -25.88 -54.90 -22.50
C ASN A 137 -27.10 -54.42 -23.33
N CYS A 138 -27.01 -53.28 -24.01
CA CYS A 138 -28.11 -52.72 -24.80
C CYS A 138 -28.15 -53.34 -26.20
N LYS A 139 -29.35 -53.69 -26.68
CA LYS A 139 -29.54 -54.39 -27.96
C LYS A 139 -29.92 -53.46 -29.11
N THR A 140 -30.42 -52.27 -28.79
CA THR A 140 -30.88 -51.30 -29.78
C THR A 140 -30.21 -49.94 -29.56
N VAL A 141 -30.02 -49.20 -30.66
CA VAL A 141 -29.42 -47.86 -30.60
C VAL A 141 -30.27 -46.89 -29.76
N ALA A 142 -31.59 -47.03 -29.83
CA ALA A 142 -32.53 -46.20 -29.04
C ALA A 142 -32.39 -46.46 -27.53
N GLU A 143 -32.24 -47.72 -27.12
CA GLU A 143 -32.01 -48.09 -25.72
C GLU A 143 -30.65 -47.55 -25.22
N THR A 144 -29.61 -47.64 -26.04
CA THR A 144 -28.28 -47.08 -25.73
C THR A 144 -28.34 -45.57 -25.55
N GLN A 145 -28.98 -44.84 -26.46
CA GLN A 145 -29.13 -43.38 -26.35
C GLN A 145 -29.95 -43.00 -25.11
N GLY A 146 -31.04 -43.72 -24.83
CA GLY A 146 -31.86 -43.51 -23.64
C GLY A 146 -31.06 -43.63 -22.34
N LYS A 147 -30.32 -44.74 -22.18
CA LYS A 147 -29.46 -44.94 -21.00
C LYS A 147 -28.34 -43.92 -20.90
N MET A 148 -27.72 -43.57 -22.02
CA MET A 148 -26.65 -42.58 -22.06
C MET A 148 -27.14 -41.20 -21.60
N HIS A 149 -28.31 -40.79 -22.08
CA HIS A 149 -28.93 -39.54 -21.67
C HIS A 149 -29.29 -39.56 -20.17
N GLN A 150 -29.87 -40.65 -19.68
CA GLN A 150 -30.21 -40.81 -18.26
C GLN A 150 -28.99 -40.70 -17.34
N LEU A 151 -27.87 -41.34 -17.70
CA LEU A 151 -26.64 -41.29 -16.91
C LEU A 151 -25.99 -39.91 -16.94
N MET A 152 -26.00 -39.22 -18.08
CA MET A 152 -25.53 -37.83 -18.17
C MET A 152 -26.38 -36.91 -17.30
N VAL A 153 -27.71 -37.00 -17.37
CA VAL A 153 -28.60 -36.18 -16.54
C VAL A 153 -28.34 -36.44 -15.07
N ARG A 154 -28.26 -37.72 -14.65
CA ARG A 154 -27.93 -38.07 -13.26
C ARG A 154 -26.59 -37.51 -12.82
N ALA A 155 -25.54 -37.63 -13.65
CA ALA A 155 -24.23 -37.10 -13.31
C ALA A 155 -24.21 -35.56 -13.21
N LEU A 156 -25.01 -34.87 -14.03
CA LEU A 156 -25.19 -33.43 -13.95
C LEU A 156 -26.02 -33.01 -12.72
N GLU A 157 -27.02 -33.80 -12.34
CA GLU A 157 -27.79 -33.62 -11.11
C GLU A 157 -26.86 -33.75 -9.89
N GLU A 158 -26.07 -34.82 -9.82
CA GLU A 158 -25.07 -35.04 -8.76
C GLU A 158 -24.05 -33.89 -8.67
N LEU A 159 -23.67 -33.29 -9.79
CA LEU A 159 -22.79 -32.11 -9.82
C LEU A 159 -23.48 -30.82 -9.41
N SER A 160 -24.78 -30.71 -9.65
CA SER A 160 -25.59 -29.54 -9.30
C SER A 160 -26.00 -29.57 -7.84
N GLU A 161 -26.26 -30.77 -7.30
CA GLU A 161 -26.56 -31.06 -5.91
C GLU A 161 -25.33 -31.09 -5.00
N ASP A 162 -24.12 -30.90 -5.54
CA ASP A 162 -22.89 -30.92 -4.74
C ASP A 162 -22.82 -29.67 -3.84
N GLU A 163 -23.63 -29.64 -2.79
CA GLU A 163 -23.80 -28.57 -1.80
C GLU A 163 -22.52 -28.32 -0.97
N ARG A 164 -21.49 -29.14 -1.17
CA ARG A 164 -20.17 -29.03 -0.53
C ARG A 164 -19.53 -27.68 -0.79
N TRP A 165 -19.82 -27.03 -1.91
CA TRP A 165 -19.33 -25.67 -2.16
C TRP A 165 -20.02 -24.62 -1.30
N ILE A 166 -21.30 -24.81 -0.92
CA ILE A 166 -22.02 -23.91 0.01
C ILE A 166 -21.40 -24.03 1.41
N GLN A 167 -21.10 -25.25 1.86
CA GLN A 167 -20.47 -25.48 3.16
C GLN A 167 -19.05 -24.91 3.22
N HIS A 168 -18.24 -25.08 2.16
CA HIS A 168 -16.90 -24.48 2.10
C HIS A 168 -16.91 -22.94 2.13
N LEU A 169 -17.91 -22.30 1.50
CA LEU A 169 -18.08 -20.86 1.59
C LEU A 169 -18.48 -20.42 3.00
N GLN A 170 -19.39 -21.14 3.66
CA GLN A 170 -19.83 -20.85 5.03
C GLN A 170 -18.73 -21.08 6.08
N GLU A 171 -17.95 -22.14 5.99
CA GLU A 171 -16.83 -22.40 6.91
C GLU A 171 -15.71 -21.36 6.75
N ARG A 172 -15.45 -20.92 5.52
CA ARG A 172 -14.44 -19.88 5.24
C ARG A 172 -14.92 -18.50 5.70
N GLU A 173 -16.20 -18.19 5.55
CA GLU A 173 -16.82 -16.98 6.11
C GLU A 173 -16.74 -16.97 7.65
N ASN A 174 -17.07 -18.09 8.30
CA ASN A 174 -16.94 -18.23 9.75
C ASN A 174 -15.49 -18.07 10.24
N SER A 175 -14.51 -18.66 9.54
CA SER A 175 -13.08 -18.49 9.86
C SER A 175 -12.61 -17.04 9.67
N PHE A 176 -13.15 -16.33 8.67
CA PHE A 176 -12.84 -14.92 8.46
C PHE A 176 -13.39 -14.04 9.59
N LEU A 177 -14.61 -14.34 10.08
CA LEU A 177 -15.23 -13.63 11.19
C LEU A 177 -14.47 -13.86 12.51
N GLU A 178 -14.05 -15.09 12.81
CA GLU A 178 -13.26 -15.41 14.01
C GLU A 178 -11.93 -14.62 14.05
N ASN A 179 -11.17 -14.59 12.95
CA ASN A 179 -9.90 -13.87 12.85
C ASN A 179 -10.03 -12.34 13.03
N THR A 180 -11.17 -11.75 12.62
CA THR A 180 -11.42 -10.31 12.81
C THR A 180 -11.75 -9.95 14.27
N SER A 181 -12.34 -10.88 15.02
CA SER A 181 -12.68 -10.68 16.44
C SER A 181 -11.47 -10.78 17.36
N GLU A 182 -10.53 -11.67 17.07
CA GLU A 182 -9.28 -11.81 17.84
C GLU A 182 -8.37 -10.57 17.69
N SER A 183 -8.35 -9.96 16.49
CA SER A 183 -7.55 -8.76 16.22
C SER A 183 -8.08 -7.47 16.89
N THR A 184 -9.31 -7.48 17.42
CA THR A 184 -9.91 -6.32 18.09
C THR A 184 -9.74 -6.37 19.62
N THR A 185 -9.26 -7.51 20.17
CA THR A 185 -9.12 -7.73 21.62
C THR A 185 -7.66 -7.68 22.11
N ALA A 186 -6.71 -7.36 21.22
CA ALA A 186 -5.29 -7.14 21.53
C ALA A 186 -4.90 -5.67 21.32
#